data_AF-A0A0C9V874-F1
#
_entry.id   AF-A0A0C9V874-F1
#
_cell.length_a   1.000
_cell.length_b   1.000
_cell.length_c   1.000
_cell.angle_alpha   90.00
_cell.angle_beta   90.00
_cell.angle_gamma   90.00
#
_symmetry.space_group_name_H-M   'P 1'
#
loop_
_entity.id
_entity.type
_entity.pdbx_description
1 polymer ?
#
loop_
_entity_poly.entity_id
_entity_poly.type
_entity_poly.pdbx_seq_one_letter_code
_entity_poly.pdbx_strand_id
1 'polypeptide(L)'
;MATMSYNPPPQQPQVHPRTTSVHSSYAPPQAPSPPRQGNGVPSLTAPLPDIQSLTVALPTVQQPHHDPSLKINWARDVLMLVDRAQQNPSSDTPAVGPVTIQDPQLLRLAQVAVPLIVQIASAQVPLPLPIYVAEAIYLRATLAASGAYPDHVPHNPRVAFRDFEQAARAGYAQAWFRLGRDYENFNDVTHARDCFERGLKMNVESCVYRMGMANLMGQLGLPAQPELAIPLLHRAATLASVQVPQPAYVYGLLLLGEFSHITVPPQLFTPFIPAHSSIPQEARLHLERAAFLHFSPAQYKLGHAYEFALSPFPFDALLSVQYYSLASQQGEVEADMALSKWFLCGAEGAFDKDETLAFTFAEKAARKGLPSAEFAMGYYKEVGVGGSKDVDAAINWYQSAAEHGNSDATERLSALSQPSPQALSRQEHDNITETKLVRKRTQAKQRSERTDGGAARPSMEDSRQVVEVIRRTSIARQPAQGPGPAPGPMLPPVAEQPVANSTSPRMNQGPGPGPGQGLQGPGQGPQPSRQFPNQHRYTLVDPGSGSAGSSPPPSRTQSPGYARPAGRPPGQRQGSGGPGGIPSPMPPQGGPQDMDGDMHQPPPSRPAVKGPTTFAEMGIQGAKLEEKECIIM
;
A
#
# COMPACT_ATOMS: atom_id res chain seq x y z
N MET A 1 9.65 88.45 -0.25
CA MET A 1 10.20 87.97 -1.54
C MET A 1 11.07 86.74 -1.22
N ALA A 2 10.47 85.61 -0.83
CA ALA A 2 9.93 84.51 -1.68
C ALA A 2 11.06 83.74 -2.40
N THR A 3 11.83 82.86 -1.74
CA THR A 3 11.64 81.40 -1.47
C THR A 3 11.26 80.56 -2.69
N MET A 4 12.22 79.78 -3.20
CA MET A 4 12.04 78.76 -4.23
C MET A 4 11.24 77.56 -3.68
N SER A 5 10.25 77.10 -4.45
CA SER A 5 9.53 75.84 -4.22
C SER A 5 9.37 75.08 -5.53
N TYR A 6 9.56 73.77 -5.39
CA TYR A 6 9.42 72.70 -6.37
C TYR A 6 7.97 72.56 -6.86
N ASN A 7 7.75 72.16 -8.12
CA ASN A 7 6.56 71.38 -8.50
C ASN A 7 6.80 70.53 -9.78
N PRO A 8 6.36 69.26 -9.83
CA PRO A 8 6.55 68.35 -10.97
C PRO A 8 5.45 68.48 -12.05
N PRO A 9 5.67 67.96 -13.28
CA PRO A 9 4.76 68.10 -14.42
C PRO A 9 3.57 67.11 -14.43
N PRO A 10 2.52 67.36 -15.24
CA PRO A 10 1.14 66.97 -14.97
C PRO A 10 0.71 65.60 -15.53
N GLN A 11 -0.39 65.11 -14.95
CA GLN A 11 -1.08 63.84 -15.19
C GLN A 11 -1.69 63.71 -16.61
N GLN A 12 -1.61 62.49 -17.17
CA GLN A 12 -2.35 62.04 -18.36
C GLN A 12 -3.61 61.22 -17.95
N PRO A 13 -4.65 61.19 -18.79
CA PRO A 13 -6.03 60.87 -18.39
C PRO A 13 -6.31 59.37 -18.14
N GLN A 14 -7.24 59.11 -17.23
CA GLN A 14 -7.74 57.79 -16.87
C GLN A 14 -8.37 57.05 -18.06
N VAL A 15 -7.86 55.85 -18.33
CA VAL A 15 -8.49 54.84 -19.19
C VAL A 15 -9.01 53.72 -18.30
N HIS A 16 -10.32 53.51 -18.30
CA HIS A 16 -10.97 52.41 -17.59
C HIS A 16 -10.45 51.05 -18.09
N PRO A 17 -10.09 50.10 -17.20
CA PRO A 17 -9.63 48.80 -17.64
C PRO A 17 -10.82 47.96 -18.14
N ARG A 18 -10.83 47.71 -19.46
CA ARG A 18 -11.57 46.58 -20.06
C ARG A 18 -11.00 45.28 -19.49
N THR A 19 -11.89 44.47 -18.95
CA THR A 19 -11.65 43.09 -18.52
C THR A 19 -11.15 42.24 -19.69
N THR A 20 -9.88 41.85 -19.65
CA THR A 20 -9.30 40.80 -20.51
C THR A 20 -8.61 39.77 -19.62
N SER A 21 -9.28 38.64 -19.40
CA SER A 21 -8.71 37.45 -18.77
C SER A 21 -7.74 36.79 -19.75
N VAL A 22 -6.45 37.06 -19.55
CA VAL A 22 -5.35 36.28 -20.14
C VAL A 22 -4.49 35.84 -18.97
N HIS A 23 -4.69 34.62 -18.47
CA HIS A 23 -3.77 33.97 -17.52
C HIS A 23 -3.26 32.68 -18.15
N SER A 24 -2.20 32.85 -18.93
CA SER A 24 -1.13 31.89 -19.09
C SER A 24 0.04 32.38 -18.24
N SER A 25 0.24 31.78 -17.07
CA SER A 25 1.50 31.82 -16.34
C SER A 25 1.63 30.55 -15.51
N TYR A 26 2.40 29.60 -16.04
CA TYR A 26 2.92 28.46 -15.30
C TYR A 26 3.77 28.98 -14.13
N ALA A 27 3.16 29.10 -12.96
CA ALA A 27 3.87 28.88 -11.70
C ALA A 27 4.15 27.38 -11.59
N PRO A 28 5.26 26.94 -10.95
CA PRO A 28 5.34 25.55 -10.51
C PRO A 28 4.08 25.26 -9.69
N PRO A 29 3.37 24.13 -9.92
CA PRO A 29 2.18 23.83 -9.17
C PRO A 29 2.56 23.84 -7.69
N GLN A 30 2.04 24.80 -6.93
CA GLN A 30 2.12 24.72 -5.48
C GLN A 30 1.47 23.40 -5.09
N ALA A 31 2.17 22.62 -4.27
CA ALA A 31 1.63 21.39 -3.74
C ALA A 31 0.27 21.71 -3.10
N PRO A 32 -0.82 21.01 -3.48
CA PRO A 32 -2.10 21.23 -2.85
C PRO A 32 -1.93 20.95 -1.36
N SER A 33 -2.12 21.97 -0.53
CA SER A 33 -2.25 21.75 0.92
C SER A 33 -3.44 20.81 1.13
N PRO A 34 -3.36 19.80 2.00
CA PRO A 34 -4.49 18.92 2.24
C PRO A 34 -5.70 19.77 2.64
N PRO A 35 -6.86 19.61 1.97
CA PRO A 35 -8.05 20.35 2.31
C PRO A 35 -8.40 20.07 3.77
N ARG A 36 -8.66 21.14 4.52
CA ARG A 36 -9.12 21.03 5.90
C ARG A 36 -10.59 20.59 5.87
N GLN A 37 -10.94 19.61 6.69
CA GLN A 37 -12.33 19.25 6.99
C GLN A 37 -13.08 20.51 7.50
N GLY A 38 -14.42 20.49 7.50
CA GLY A 38 -15.25 21.61 7.98
C GLY A 38 -14.90 22.10 9.40
N ASN A 39 -14.20 21.28 10.19
CA ASN A 39 -13.73 21.60 11.54
C ASN A 39 -12.26 22.11 11.59
N GLY A 40 -11.61 22.37 10.46
CA GLY A 40 -10.23 22.89 10.40
C GLY A 40 -9.12 21.84 10.50
N VAL A 41 -9.43 20.56 10.69
CA VAL A 41 -8.46 19.45 10.72
C VAL A 41 -8.10 19.03 9.29
N PRO A 42 -6.82 18.92 8.91
CA PRO A 42 -6.42 18.45 7.58
C PRO A 42 -6.97 17.04 7.30
N SER A 43 -7.61 16.85 6.16
CA SER A 43 -8.07 15.52 5.73
C SER A 43 -6.87 14.60 5.48
N LEU A 44 -6.91 13.37 5.99
CA LEU A 44 -5.88 12.36 5.76
C LEU A 44 -5.89 11.82 4.32
N THR A 45 -6.96 12.07 3.57
CA THR A 45 -7.09 11.62 2.18
C THR A 45 -7.61 12.72 1.27
N ALA A 46 -7.18 12.68 0.02
CA ALA A 46 -7.69 13.51 -1.06
C ALA A 46 -9.18 13.25 -1.28
N PRO A 47 -10.00 14.28 -1.58
CA PRO A 47 -11.38 14.07 -1.96
C PRO A 47 -11.43 13.22 -3.24
N LEU A 48 -12.32 12.23 -3.25
CA LEU A 48 -12.62 11.42 -4.42
C LEU A 48 -14.06 11.69 -4.87
N PRO A 49 -14.38 11.52 -6.16
CA PRO A 49 -15.76 11.48 -6.59
C PRO A 49 -16.48 10.33 -5.89
N ASP A 50 -17.77 10.50 -5.61
CA ASP A 50 -18.63 9.47 -5.05
C ASP A 50 -19.88 9.26 -5.91
N ILE A 51 -20.60 8.16 -5.69
CA ILE A 51 -21.77 7.81 -6.49
C ILE A 51 -22.85 8.91 -6.37
N GLN A 52 -22.99 9.53 -5.20
CA GLN A 52 -24.03 10.54 -4.95
C GLN A 52 -23.77 11.83 -5.74
N SER A 53 -22.57 12.38 -5.65
CA SER A 53 -22.13 13.58 -6.36
C SER A 53 -22.22 13.41 -7.88
N LEU A 54 -21.81 12.25 -8.41
CA LEU A 54 -21.94 11.95 -9.84
C LEU A 54 -23.39 11.76 -10.27
N THR A 55 -24.24 11.19 -9.41
CA THR A 55 -25.68 11.05 -9.66
C THR A 55 -26.38 12.40 -9.67
N VAL A 56 -26.01 13.32 -8.78
CA VAL A 56 -26.56 14.70 -8.75
C VAL A 56 -26.14 15.47 -10.01
N ALA A 57 -24.93 15.24 -10.53
CA ALA A 57 -24.44 15.88 -11.75
C ALA A 57 -25.09 15.32 -13.05
N LEU A 58 -25.63 14.10 -13.01
CA LEU A 58 -26.13 13.37 -14.18
C LEU A 58 -27.12 14.17 -15.06
N PRO A 59 -28.18 14.83 -14.51
CA PRO A 59 -29.14 15.57 -15.35
C PRO A 59 -28.48 16.71 -16.13
N THR A 60 -27.47 17.37 -15.56
CA THR A 60 -26.73 18.46 -16.20
C THR A 60 -25.83 17.92 -17.32
N VAL A 61 -25.14 16.80 -17.07
CA VAL A 61 -24.25 16.14 -18.03
C VAL A 61 -25.01 15.64 -19.27
N GLN A 62 -26.26 15.21 -19.10
CA GLN A 62 -27.11 14.73 -20.19
C GLN A 62 -27.64 15.86 -21.10
N GLN A 63 -27.52 17.13 -20.72
CA GLN A 63 -27.98 18.23 -21.56
C GLN A 63 -27.15 18.31 -22.87
N PRO A 64 -27.78 18.48 -24.05
CA PRO A 64 -27.07 18.52 -25.33
C PRO A 64 -25.98 19.60 -25.39
N HIS A 65 -26.25 20.78 -24.82
CA HIS A 65 -25.37 21.95 -24.85
C HIS A 65 -24.35 22.03 -23.70
N HIS A 66 -24.32 21.04 -22.80
CA HIS A 66 -23.33 21.02 -21.73
C HIS A 66 -21.91 20.81 -22.30
N ASP A 67 -20.91 21.44 -21.67
CA ASP A 67 -19.52 21.43 -22.14
C ASP A 67 -19.00 20.00 -22.33
N PRO A 68 -18.60 19.60 -23.55
CA PRO A 68 -18.02 18.29 -23.84
C PRO A 68 -16.83 17.93 -22.93
N SER A 69 -16.04 18.91 -22.49
CA SER A 69 -14.91 18.69 -21.60
C SER A 69 -15.36 18.22 -20.22
N LEU A 70 -16.41 18.84 -19.68
CA LEU A 70 -17.00 18.45 -18.39
C LEU A 70 -17.72 17.10 -18.48
N LYS A 71 -18.35 16.79 -19.63
CA LYS A 71 -18.91 15.47 -19.92
C LYS A 71 -17.86 14.37 -19.84
N ILE A 72 -16.69 14.60 -20.44
CA ILE A 72 -15.58 13.65 -20.42
C ILE A 72 -14.97 13.52 -19.01
N ASN A 73 -14.81 14.62 -18.27
CA ASN A 73 -14.35 14.56 -16.88
C ASN A 73 -15.30 13.73 -16.01
N TRP A 74 -16.61 13.96 -16.10
CA TRP A 74 -17.61 13.17 -15.38
C TRP A 74 -17.56 11.69 -15.79
N ALA A 75 -17.44 11.39 -17.08
CA ALA A 75 -17.35 10.01 -17.56
C ALA A 75 -16.07 9.30 -17.07
N ARG A 76 -14.94 10.01 -17.01
CA ARG A 76 -13.69 9.50 -16.42
C ARG A 76 -13.85 9.18 -14.94
N ASP A 77 -14.53 10.05 -14.18
CA ASP A 77 -14.76 9.85 -12.75
C ASP A 77 -15.70 8.65 -12.50
N VAL A 78 -16.71 8.45 -13.36
CA VAL A 78 -17.54 7.23 -13.35
C VAL A 78 -16.69 5.98 -13.59
N LEU A 79 -15.83 5.99 -14.61
CA LEU A 79 -14.94 4.86 -14.90
C LEU A 79 -13.96 4.60 -13.74
N MET A 80 -13.45 5.65 -13.08
CA MET A 80 -12.61 5.51 -11.87
C MET A 80 -13.35 4.76 -10.76
N LEU A 81 -14.63 5.08 -10.52
CA LEU A 81 -15.43 4.37 -9.51
C LEU A 81 -15.71 2.92 -9.90
N VAL A 82 -15.95 2.65 -11.18
CA VAL A 82 -16.09 1.28 -11.69
C VAL A 82 -14.82 0.49 -11.45
N ASP A 83 -13.66 1.03 -11.84
CA ASP A 83 -12.36 0.37 -11.66
C ASP A 83 -12.10 0.08 -10.16
N ARG A 84 -12.38 1.04 -9.28
CA ARG A 84 -12.26 0.85 -7.81
C ARG A 84 -13.21 -0.21 -7.26
N ALA A 85 -14.40 -0.36 -7.84
CA ALA A 85 -15.35 -1.40 -7.44
C ALA A 85 -14.96 -2.79 -7.99
N GLN A 86 -14.21 -2.84 -9.09
CA GLN A 86 -13.71 -4.09 -9.70
C GLN A 86 -12.42 -4.61 -9.09
N GLN A 87 -11.59 -3.73 -8.50
CA GLN A 87 -10.34 -4.13 -7.87
C GLN A 87 -10.60 -5.16 -6.77
N ASN A 88 -10.45 -6.43 -7.15
CA ASN A 88 -10.34 -7.55 -6.25
C ASN A 88 -8.89 -7.52 -5.75
N PRO A 89 -8.62 -7.41 -4.44
CA PRO A 89 -7.26 -7.28 -3.90
C PRO A 89 -6.33 -8.49 -4.18
N SER A 90 -6.81 -9.50 -4.90
CA SER A 90 -6.14 -10.76 -5.20
C SER A 90 -5.67 -10.93 -6.66
N SER A 91 -5.87 -9.97 -7.57
CA SER A 91 -5.46 -10.11 -8.98
C SER A 91 -4.51 -9.01 -9.46
N ASP A 92 -3.22 -9.36 -9.64
CA ASP A 92 -2.17 -8.51 -10.24
C ASP A 92 -2.31 -8.33 -11.76
N THR A 93 -3.29 -9.00 -12.38
CA THR A 93 -3.56 -8.85 -13.83
C THR A 93 -4.69 -7.84 -14.05
N PRO A 94 -4.52 -6.88 -14.98
CA PRO A 94 -5.63 -6.04 -15.41
C PRO A 94 -6.75 -6.95 -15.87
N ALA A 95 -7.93 -6.84 -15.27
CA ALA A 95 -9.08 -7.64 -15.66
C ALA A 95 -9.37 -7.39 -17.15
N VAL A 96 -9.15 -8.41 -17.97
CA VAL A 96 -9.55 -8.42 -19.39
C VAL A 96 -10.87 -9.16 -19.47
N GLY A 97 -11.87 -8.51 -20.04
CA GLY A 97 -13.22 -9.06 -20.18
C GLY A 97 -14.30 -8.18 -19.58
N PRO A 98 -15.56 -8.62 -19.66
CA PRO A 98 -16.73 -7.82 -19.29
C PRO A 98 -16.72 -7.43 -17.80
N VAL A 99 -17.05 -6.18 -17.53
CA VAL A 99 -17.11 -5.64 -16.17
C VAL A 99 -18.35 -6.12 -15.43
N THR A 100 -18.24 -6.48 -14.14
CA THR A 100 -19.39 -6.91 -13.33
C THR A 100 -19.69 -5.88 -12.24
N ILE A 101 -20.64 -4.97 -12.51
CA ILE A 101 -21.02 -3.90 -11.55
C ILE A 101 -22.19 -4.37 -10.68
N GLN A 102 -21.94 -4.55 -9.38
CA GLN A 102 -22.96 -4.98 -8.41
C GLN A 102 -23.89 -3.85 -7.97
N ASP A 103 -23.37 -2.62 -7.87
CA ASP A 103 -24.14 -1.45 -7.44
C ASP A 103 -25.04 -0.93 -8.59
N PRO A 104 -26.38 -0.94 -8.42
CA PRO A 104 -27.30 -0.48 -9.47
C PRO A 104 -27.16 0.99 -9.85
N GLN A 105 -26.78 1.87 -8.91
CA GLN A 105 -26.57 3.28 -9.18
C GLN A 105 -25.31 3.48 -10.01
N LEU A 106 -24.21 2.81 -9.63
CA LEU A 106 -22.97 2.86 -10.41
C LEU A 106 -23.15 2.28 -11.82
N LEU A 107 -23.92 1.19 -11.95
CA LEU A 107 -24.26 0.61 -13.25
C LEU A 107 -25.00 1.62 -14.13
N ARG A 108 -25.98 2.33 -13.58
CA ARG A 108 -26.71 3.39 -14.31
C ARG A 108 -25.79 4.51 -14.76
N LEU A 109 -24.84 4.93 -13.93
CA LEU A 109 -23.87 5.96 -14.31
C LEU A 109 -22.98 5.46 -15.46
N ALA A 110 -22.47 4.23 -15.38
CA ALA A 110 -21.64 3.62 -16.42
C ALA A 110 -22.38 3.47 -17.77
N GLN A 111 -23.65 3.10 -17.73
CA GLN A 111 -24.53 3.01 -18.92
C GLN A 111 -24.72 4.36 -19.65
N VAL A 112 -24.49 5.49 -18.97
CA VAL A 112 -24.50 6.81 -19.61
C VAL A 112 -23.09 7.24 -20.03
N ALA A 113 -22.09 7.00 -19.18
CA ALA A 113 -20.71 7.40 -19.41
C ALA A 113 -20.10 6.75 -20.66
N VAL A 114 -20.29 5.44 -20.84
CA VAL A 114 -19.65 4.69 -21.94
C VAL A 114 -20.16 5.13 -23.32
N PRO A 115 -21.48 5.18 -23.59
CA PRO A 115 -21.98 5.73 -24.85
C PRO A 115 -21.55 7.16 -25.11
N LEU A 116 -21.47 7.99 -24.06
CA LEU A 116 -21.05 9.39 -24.16
C LEU A 116 -19.58 9.52 -24.60
N ILE A 117 -18.69 8.69 -24.04
CA ILE A 117 -17.28 8.60 -24.47
C ILE A 117 -17.21 8.20 -25.95
N VAL A 118 -17.94 7.16 -26.35
CA VAL A 118 -17.95 6.68 -27.74
C VAL A 118 -18.47 7.75 -28.69
N GLN A 119 -19.53 8.47 -28.32
CA GLN A 119 -20.10 9.55 -29.11
C GLN A 119 -19.08 10.68 -29.33
N ILE A 120 -18.43 11.17 -28.26
CA ILE A 120 -17.45 12.27 -28.35
C ILE A 120 -16.20 11.83 -29.11
N ALA A 121 -15.71 10.61 -28.87
CA ALA A 121 -14.54 10.06 -29.57
C ALA A 121 -14.77 9.81 -31.07
N SER A 122 -16.03 9.72 -31.49
CA SER A 122 -16.42 9.49 -32.89
C SER A 122 -16.88 10.77 -33.60
N ALA A 123 -16.86 11.91 -32.91
CA ALA A 123 -17.24 13.19 -33.47
C ALA A 123 -16.28 13.60 -34.59
N GLN A 124 -16.84 14.02 -35.72
CA GLN A 124 -16.07 14.59 -36.82
C GLN A 124 -15.78 16.07 -36.51
N VAL A 125 -14.58 16.35 -36.01
CA VAL A 125 -14.13 17.69 -35.64
C VAL A 125 -12.94 18.10 -36.52
N PRO A 126 -12.86 19.37 -36.97
CA PRO A 126 -11.70 19.84 -37.74
C PRO A 126 -10.39 19.69 -36.96
N LEU A 127 -9.29 19.51 -37.70
CA LEU A 127 -7.94 19.52 -37.12
C LEU A 127 -7.49 20.96 -36.82
N PRO A 128 -6.73 21.20 -35.73
CA PRO A 128 -6.26 20.22 -34.74
C PRO A 128 -7.38 19.73 -33.81
N LEU A 129 -7.31 18.45 -33.41
CA LEU A 129 -8.31 17.85 -32.53
C LEU A 129 -8.33 18.56 -31.17
N PRO A 130 -9.52 18.93 -30.64
CA PRO A 130 -9.64 19.43 -29.29
C PRO A 130 -9.18 18.39 -28.25
N ILE A 131 -8.62 18.86 -27.13
CA ILE A 131 -8.05 17.98 -26.09
C ILE A 131 -9.10 17.02 -25.51
N TYR A 132 -10.33 17.46 -25.29
CA TYR A 132 -11.40 16.60 -24.77
C TYR A 132 -11.77 15.46 -25.75
N VAL A 133 -11.61 15.68 -27.06
CA VAL A 133 -11.79 14.62 -28.08
C VAL A 133 -10.63 13.64 -28.04
N ALA A 134 -9.39 14.15 -27.90
CA ALA A 134 -8.22 13.30 -27.73
C ALA A 134 -8.31 12.43 -26.46
N GLU A 135 -8.79 12.99 -25.34
CA GLU A 135 -9.07 12.26 -24.11
C GLU A 135 -10.19 11.22 -24.32
N ALA A 136 -11.28 11.56 -25.01
CA ALA A 136 -12.35 10.61 -25.33
C ALA A 136 -11.84 9.43 -26.19
N ILE A 137 -10.98 9.69 -27.17
CA ILE A 137 -10.32 8.65 -27.99
C ILE A 137 -9.46 7.75 -27.09
N TYR A 138 -8.69 8.33 -26.17
CA TYR A 138 -7.91 7.55 -25.20
C TYR A 138 -8.79 6.67 -24.28
N LEU A 139 -9.89 7.21 -23.77
CA LEU A 139 -10.81 6.45 -22.93
C LEU A 139 -11.46 5.31 -23.72
N ARG A 140 -11.96 5.57 -24.94
CA ARG A 140 -12.48 4.52 -25.84
C ARG A 140 -11.44 3.44 -26.13
N ALA A 141 -10.18 3.82 -26.37
CA ALA A 141 -9.08 2.88 -26.57
C ALA A 141 -8.84 2.03 -25.31
N THR A 142 -8.94 2.61 -24.12
CA THR A 142 -8.86 1.88 -22.85
C THR A 142 -9.97 0.84 -22.73
N LEU A 143 -11.21 1.19 -23.09
CA LEU A 143 -12.34 0.26 -23.11
C LEU A 143 -12.14 -0.87 -24.15
N ALA A 144 -11.64 -0.55 -25.34
CA ALA A 144 -11.33 -1.53 -26.38
C ALA A 144 -10.19 -2.47 -25.99
N ALA A 145 -9.17 -1.95 -25.29
CA ALA A 145 -8.04 -2.73 -24.81
C ALA A 145 -8.41 -3.68 -23.67
N SER A 146 -9.28 -3.26 -22.74
CA SER A 146 -9.74 -4.10 -21.63
C SER A 146 -10.85 -5.07 -22.03
N GLY A 147 -11.68 -4.71 -23.00
CA GLY A 147 -12.90 -5.47 -23.31
C GLY A 147 -13.98 -5.34 -22.23
N ALA A 148 -13.91 -4.30 -21.39
CA ALA A 148 -14.82 -4.11 -20.25
C ALA A 148 -16.30 -3.93 -20.63
N TYR A 149 -16.58 -3.34 -21.80
CA TYR A 149 -17.93 -3.01 -22.25
C TYR A 149 -18.16 -3.50 -23.69
N PRO A 150 -18.24 -4.82 -23.92
CA PRO A 150 -18.30 -5.39 -25.27
C PRO A 150 -19.54 -4.95 -26.07
N ASP A 151 -20.65 -4.62 -25.41
CA ASP A 151 -21.88 -4.14 -26.04
C ASP A 151 -21.74 -2.75 -26.67
N HIS A 152 -20.77 -1.96 -26.20
CA HIS A 152 -20.52 -0.60 -26.68
C HIS A 152 -19.22 -0.48 -27.47
N VAL A 153 -18.17 -1.18 -27.05
CA VAL A 153 -16.85 -1.13 -27.65
C VAL A 153 -16.31 -2.56 -27.78
N PRO A 154 -16.15 -3.09 -29.00
CA PRO A 154 -15.62 -4.44 -29.19
C PRO A 154 -14.18 -4.51 -28.71
N HIS A 155 -13.82 -5.62 -28.06
CA HIS A 155 -12.44 -5.86 -27.63
C HIS A 155 -11.52 -5.94 -28.85
N ASN A 156 -10.60 -4.99 -28.97
CA ASN A 156 -9.66 -4.92 -30.09
C ASN A 156 -8.38 -4.18 -29.70
N PRO A 157 -7.37 -4.90 -29.16
CA PRO A 157 -6.10 -4.31 -28.74
C PRO A 157 -5.33 -3.59 -29.85
N ARG A 158 -5.46 -4.05 -31.11
CA ARG A 158 -4.78 -3.43 -32.26
C ARG A 158 -5.36 -2.06 -32.59
N VAL A 159 -6.70 -1.95 -32.59
CA VAL A 159 -7.37 -0.66 -32.78
C VAL A 159 -7.11 0.25 -31.58
N ALA A 160 -7.14 -0.29 -30.37
CA ALA A 160 -6.81 0.47 -29.16
C ALA A 160 -5.42 1.10 -29.23
N PHE A 161 -4.40 0.34 -29.69
CA PHE A 161 -3.04 0.86 -29.86
C PHE A 161 -2.99 2.07 -30.81
N ARG A 162 -3.65 1.98 -31.97
CA ARG A 162 -3.74 3.08 -32.93
C ARG A 162 -4.45 4.31 -32.33
N ASP A 163 -5.53 4.08 -31.59
CA ASP A 163 -6.30 5.15 -30.96
C ASP A 163 -5.50 5.81 -29.82
N PHE A 164 -4.69 5.06 -29.05
CA PHE A 164 -3.74 5.63 -28.10
C PHE A 164 -2.71 6.53 -28.79
N GLU A 165 -2.16 6.10 -29.93
CA GLU A 165 -1.23 6.90 -30.72
C GLU A 165 -1.88 8.18 -31.25
N GLN A 166 -3.11 8.08 -31.75
CA GLN A 166 -3.89 9.23 -32.20
C GLN A 166 -4.12 10.23 -31.06
N ALA A 167 -4.53 9.76 -29.88
CA ALA A 167 -4.74 10.61 -28.72
C ALA A 167 -3.46 11.31 -28.27
N ALA A 168 -2.33 10.59 -28.21
CA ALA A 168 -1.02 11.14 -27.83
C ALA A 168 -0.57 12.24 -28.79
N ARG A 169 -0.69 12.01 -30.11
CA ARG A 169 -0.33 12.98 -31.15
C ARG A 169 -1.28 14.18 -31.19
N ALA A 170 -2.55 13.99 -30.79
CA ALA A 170 -3.55 15.04 -30.67
C ALA A 170 -3.38 15.92 -29.42
N GLY A 171 -2.39 15.63 -28.56
CA GLY A 171 -2.05 16.47 -27.41
C GLY A 171 -2.51 15.93 -26.06
N TYR A 172 -3.17 14.77 -26.00
CA TYR A 172 -3.47 14.10 -24.73
C TYR A 172 -2.23 13.39 -24.20
N ALA A 173 -1.40 14.13 -23.45
CA ALA A 173 -0.05 13.72 -23.08
C ALA A 173 0.00 12.39 -22.29
N GLN A 174 -1.00 12.09 -21.47
CA GLN A 174 -1.06 10.86 -20.66
C GLN A 174 -1.03 9.57 -21.51
N ALA A 175 -1.44 9.64 -22.79
CA ALA A 175 -1.36 8.51 -23.71
C ALA A 175 0.07 8.06 -24.01
N TRP A 176 1.08 8.94 -23.86
CA TRP A 176 2.48 8.56 -24.07
C TRP A 176 2.95 7.48 -23.11
N PHE A 177 2.49 7.50 -21.86
CA PHE A 177 2.84 6.46 -20.88
C PHE A 177 2.26 5.10 -21.30
N ARG A 178 1.00 5.10 -21.76
CA ARG A 178 0.32 3.88 -22.22
C ARG A 178 1.05 3.26 -23.41
N LEU A 179 1.39 4.07 -24.41
CA LEU A 179 2.16 3.62 -25.59
C LEU A 179 3.53 3.09 -25.20
N GLY A 180 4.25 3.80 -24.33
CA GLY A 180 5.55 3.35 -23.83
C GLY A 180 5.46 1.96 -23.19
N ARG A 181 4.47 1.74 -22.32
CA ARG A 181 4.23 0.44 -21.69
C ARG A 181 3.87 -0.65 -22.70
N ASP A 182 3.04 -0.33 -23.70
CA ASP A 182 2.69 -1.30 -24.75
C ASP A 182 3.94 -1.69 -25.58
N TYR A 183 4.82 -0.74 -25.90
CA TYR A 183 6.12 -1.04 -26.54
C TYR A 183 7.07 -1.85 -25.65
N GLU A 184 7.13 -1.57 -24.34
CA GLU A 184 7.88 -2.40 -23.39
C GLU A 184 7.37 -3.85 -23.37
N ASN A 185 6.05 -4.03 -23.39
CA ASN A 185 5.43 -5.36 -23.46
C ASN A 185 5.77 -6.09 -24.76
N PHE A 186 5.95 -5.35 -25.87
CA PHE A 186 6.46 -5.89 -27.14
C PHE A 186 7.99 -6.05 -27.18
N ASN A 187 8.69 -5.73 -26.09
CA ASN A 187 10.14 -5.72 -25.99
C ASN A 187 10.83 -4.77 -26.99
N ASP A 188 10.12 -3.74 -27.46
CA ASP A 188 10.66 -2.65 -28.28
C ASP A 188 11.10 -1.51 -27.38
N VAL A 189 12.26 -1.69 -26.78
CA VAL A 189 12.84 -0.76 -25.81
C VAL A 189 13.10 0.62 -26.42
N THR A 190 13.43 0.68 -27.71
CA THR A 190 13.72 1.93 -28.42
C THR A 190 12.50 2.83 -28.52
N HIS A 191 11.38 2.31 -29.03
CA HIS A 191 10.16 3.10 -29.14
C HIS A 191 9.52 3.35 -27.78
N ALA A 192 9.66 2.42 -26.83
CA ALA A 192 9.24 2.64 -25.45
C ALA A 192 9.91 3.87 -24.83
N ARG A 193 11.24 3.96 -24.92
CA ARG A 193 12.01 5.10 -24.43
C ARG A 193 11.58 6.40 -25.11
N ASP A 194 11.44 6.41 -26.44
CA ASP A 194 11.01 7.59 -27.18
C ASP A 194 9.63 8.10 -26.73
N CYS A 195 8.70 7.18 -26.44
CA CYS A 195 7.39 7.53 -25.88
C CYS A 195 7.52 8.15 -24.48
N PHE A 196 8.32 7.55 -23.59
CA PHE A 196 8.52 8.09 -22.26
C PHE A 196 9.23 9.44 -22.27
N GLU A 197 10.21 9.66 -23.15
CA GLU A 197 10.88 10.94 -23.33
C GLU A 197 9.93 12.03 -23.81
N ARG A 198 9.00 11.71 -24.73
CA ARG A 198 7.94 12.64 -25.16
C ARG A 198 7.02 12.99 -23.99
N GLY A 199 6.58 12.01 -23.21
CA GLY A 199 5.77 12.26 -22.01
C GLY A 199 6.51 13.08 -20.94
N LEU A 200 7.82 12.83 -20.75
CA LEU A 200 8.68 13.56 -19.81
C LEU A 200 8.78 15.04 -20.16
N LYS A 201 8.90 15.38 -21.45
CA LYS A 201 8.88 16.78 -21.94
C LYS A 201 7.56 17.48 -21.62
N MET A 202 6.47 16.71 -21.53
CA MET A 202 5.12 17.20 -21.24
C MET A 202 4.74 17.10 -19.74
N ASN A 203 5.68 16.82 -18.84
CA ASN A 203 5.41 16.63 -17.40
C ASN A 203 4.44 15.48 -17.07
N VAL A 204 4.33 14.44 -17.91
CA VAL A 204 3.51 13.26 -17.58
C VAL A 204 4.15 12.50 -16.42
N GLU A 205 3.47 12.45 -15.29
CA GLU A 205 4.01 11.97 -14.01
C GLU A 205 4.50 10.53 -14.10
N SER A 206 3.75 9.64 -14.76
CA SER A 206 4.12 8.25 -14.94
C SER A 206 5.35 8.08 -15.86
N CYS A 207 5.49 8.92 -16.89
CA CYS A 207 6.67 8.89 -17.77
C CYS A 207 7.91 9.41 -17.05
N VAL A 208 7.79 10.50 -16.29
CA VAL A 208 8.89 11.05 -15.49
C VAL A 208 9.35 10.00 -14.48
N TYR A 209 8.41 9.34 -13.79
CA TYR A 209 8.72 8.27 -12.85
C TYR A 209 9.39 7.07 -13.53
N ARG A 210 8.84 6.56 -14.65
CA ARG A 210 9.40 5.42 -15.37
C ARG A 210 10.82 5.68 -15.86
N MET A 211 11.09 6.87 -16.39
CA MET A 211 12.43 7.29 -16.80
C MET A 211 13.38 7.46 -15.61
N GLY A 212 12.90 8.01 -14.49
CA GLY A 212 13.68 8.09 -13.25
C GLY A 212 14.10 6.72 -12.75
N MET A 213 13.16 5.77 -12.66
CA MET A 213 13.45 4.38 -12.25
C MET A 213 14.34 3.65 -13.27
N ALA A 214 14.16 3.89 -14.57
CA ALA A 214 15.01 3.29 -15.60
C ALA A 214 16.46 3.75 -15.48
N ASN A 215 16.70 5.05 -15.24
CA ASN A 215 18.03 5.57 -14.97
C ASN A 215 18.57 5.07 -13.63
N LEU A 216 17.73 4.89 -12.60
CA LEU A 216 18.19 4.41 -11.30
C LEU A 216 18.65 2.95 -11.35
N MET A 217 17.88 2.09 -12.04
CA MET A 217 18.07 0.64 -12.04
C MET A 217 18.81 0.12 -13.29
N GLY A 218 19.13 0.97 -14.26
CA GLY A 218 19.78 0.57 -15.51
C GLY A 218 18.87 -0.25 -16.42
N GLN A 219 17.67 0.28 -16.71
CA GLN A 219 16.65 -0.37 -17.56
C GLN A 219 16.45 0.40 -18.86
N LEU A 220 15.60 -0.10 -19.76
CA LEU A 220 15.33 0.49 -21.07
C LEU A 220 16.59 0.70 -21.93
N GLY A 221 17.59 -0.19 -21.76
CA GLY A 221 18.87 -0.07 -22.44
C GLY A 221 19.72 1.12 -21.97
N LEU A 222 19.34 1.78 -20.86
CA LEU A 222 20.11 2.84 -20.22
C LEU A 222 21.02 2.24 -19.14
N PRO A 223 22.24 2.76 -18.94
CA PRO A 223 23.06 2.38 -17.81
C PRO A 223 22.52 3.01 -16.52
N ALA A 224 22.80 2.36 -15.38
CA ALA A 224 22.42 2.88 -14.07
C ALA A 224 23.18 4.18 -13.76
N GLN A 225 22.45 5.28 -13.60
CA GLN A 225 22.92 6.65 -13.38
C GLN A 225 22.06 7.34 -12.31
N PRO A 226 22.40 7.17 -11.01
CA PRO A 226 21.61 7.76 -9.93
C PRO A 226 21.59 9.31 -10.02
N GLU A 227 22.66 9.93 -10.51
CA GLU A 227 22.74 11.39 -10.67
C GLU A 227 21.65 11.97 -11.58
N LEU A 228 21.28 11.25 -12.65
CA LEU A 228 20.18 11.63 -13.54
C LEU A 228 18.82 11.19 -12.99
N ALA A 229 18.78 10.09 -12.24
CA ALA A 229 17.55 9.53 -11.71
C ALA A 229 16.93 10.39 -10.60
N ILE A 230 17.73 10.87 -9.63
CA ILE A 230 17.21 11.58 -8.45
C ILE A 230 16.42 12.87 -8.81
N PRO A 231 16.88 13.75 -9.72
CA PRO A 231 16.09 14.89 -10.15
C PRO A 231 14.74 14.50 -10.77
N LEU A 232 14.72 13.41 -11.55
CA LEU A 232 13.49 12.90 -12.17
C LEU A 232 12.53 12.31 -11.14
N LEU A 233 13.05 11.54 -10.18
CA LEU A 233 12.24 10.94 -9.12
C LEU A 233 11.67 11.99 -8.16
N HIS A 234 12.45 13.02 -7.81
CA HIS A 234 11.95 14.18 -7.07
C HIS A 234 10.84 14.91 -7.85
N ARG A 235 11.03 15.16 -9.15
CA ARG A 235 9.99 15.76 -10.00
C ARG A 235 8.74 14.88 -10.09
N ALA A 236 8.88 13.57 -10.23
CA ALA A 236 7.75 12.66 -10.25
C ALA A 236 7.00 12.66 -8.91
N ALA A 237 7.72 12.68 -7.78
CA ALA A 237 7.14 12.74 -6.44
C ALA A 237 6.35 14.03 -6.20
N THR A 238 6.81 15.16 -6.73
CA THR A 238 6.12 16.46 -6.64
C THR A 238 4.92 16.57 -7.60
N LEU A 239 4.91 15.79 -8.69
CA LEU A 239 3.79 15.66 -9.63
C LEU A 239 2.78 14.57 -9.25
N ALA A 240 3.04 13.76 -8.22
CA ALA A 240 2.20 12.63 -7.85
C ALA A 240 0.72 13.03 -7.68
N SER A 241 -0.17 12.20 -8.23
CA SER A 241 -1.61 12.42 -8.34
C SER A 241 -2.39 11.27 -7.70
N VAL A 242 -3.71 11.37 -7.61
CA VAL A 242 -4.58 10.28 -7.11
C VAL A 242 -4.44 9.03 -7.99
N GLN A 243 -4.23 9.22 -9.29
CA GLN A 243 -4.05 8.15 -10.27
C GLN A 243 -2.65 7.54 -10.19
N VAL A 244 -1.65 8.35 -9.83
CA VAL A 244 -0.23 7.96 -9.81
C VAL A 244 0.44 8.42 -8.50
N PRO A 245 0.11 7.81 -7.35
CA PRO A 245 0.64 8.23 -6.06
C PRO A 245 2.01 7.61 -5.72
N GLN A 246 2.42 6.57 -6.45
CA GLN A 246 3.62 5.77 -6.20
C GLN A 246 4.94 6.57 -6.18
N PRO A 247 5.16 7.57 -7.06
CA PRO A 247 6.42 8.29 -7.08
C PRO A 247 6.74 8.99 -5.75
N ALA A 248 5.73 9.51 -5.07
CA ALA A 248 5.91 10.14 -3.76
C ALA A 248 6.34 9.11 -2.71
N TYR A 249 5.74 7.93 -2.70
CA TYR A 249 6.09 6.86 -1.77
C TYR A 249 7.54 6.39 -1.97
N VAL A 250 7.91 6.08 -3.22
CA VAL A 250 9.26 5.57 -3.54
C VAL A 250 10.33 6.60 -3.24
N TYR A 251 10.08 7.88 -3.55
CA TYR A 251 11.03 8.94 -3.20
C TYR A 251 11.18 9.11 -1.69
N GLY A 252 10.09 8.99 -0.92
CA GLY A 252 10.15 8.95 0.55
C GLY A 252 11.01 7.80 1.08
N LEU A 253 10.88 6.59 0.51
CA LEU A 253 11.73 5.44 0.88
C LEU A 253 13.20 5.66 0.51
N LEU A 254 13.48 6.26 -0.64
CA LEU A 254 14.84 6.58 -1.07
C LEU A 254 15.52 7.57 -0.12
N LEU A 255 14.79 8.59 0.33
CA LEU A 255 15.28 9.55 1.33
C LEU A 255 15.61 8.89 2.68
N LEU A 256 14.82 7.89 3.10
CA LEU A 256 15.09 7.12 4.32
C LEU A 256 16.16 6.03 4.13
N GLY A 257 16.59 5.76 2.90
CA GLY A 257 17.49 4.65 2.59
C GLY A 257 16.84 3.27 2.76
N GLU A 258 15.50 3.20 2.75
CA GLU A 258 14.71 1.98 2.96
C GLU A 258 14.29 1.30 1.65
N PHE A 259 14.68 1.86 0.51
CA PHE A 259 14.40 1.26 -0.79
C PHE A 259 15.32 0.06 -1.02
N SER A 260 14.76 -1.14 -0.96
CA SER A 260 15.49 -2.43 -0.92
C SER A 260 16.31 -2.74 -2.17
N HIS A 261 15.96 -2.17 -3.32
CA HIS A 261 16.59 -2.54 -4.59
C HIS A 261 17.94 -1.85 -4.84
N ILE A 262 18.15 -0.65 -4.27
CA ILE A 262 19.36 0.14 -4.51
C ILE A 262 19.59 1.15 -3.39
N THR A 263 20.84 1.25 -2.94
CA THR A 263 21.27 2.29 -2.00
C THR A 263 21.82 3.48 -2.79
N VAL A 264 21.24 4.65 -2.55
CA VAL A 264 21.67 5.90 -3.21
C VAL A 264 22.47 6.75 -2.22
N PRO A 265 23.63 7.31 -2.63
CA PRO A 265 24.39 8.21 -1.76
C PRO A 265 23.56 9.42 -1.30
N PRO A 266 23.53 9.73 0.00
CA PRO A 266 22.66 10.79 0.55
C PRO A 266 22.98 12.18 -0.04
N GLN A 267 24.21 12.40 -0.51
CA GLN A 267 24.67 13.66 -1.08
C GLN A 267 23.89 14.05 -2.34
N LEU A 268 23.34 13.09 -3.08
CA LEU A 268 22.55 13.34 -4.29
C LEU A 268 21.19 13.97 -4.00
N PHE A 269 20.68 13.85 -2.77
CA PHE A 269 19.41 14.46 -2.38
C PHE A 269 19.57 15.91 -1.92
N THR A 270 20.76 16.31 -1.45
CA THR A 270 21.04 17.65 -0.90
C THR A 270 20.49 18.82 -1.72
N PRO A 271 20.60 18.85 -3.07
CA PRO A 271 20.09 19.95 -3.88
C PRO A 271 18.56 20.10 -3.85
N PHE A 272 17.83 19.07 -3.43
CA PHE A 272 16.38 18.99 -3.42
C PHE A 272 15.79 19.17 -2.01
N ILE A 273 16.62 19.29 -0.98
CA ILE A 273 16.17 19.55 0.39
C ILE A 273 16.10 21.06 0.61
N PRO A 274 14.92 21.62 0.94
CA PRO A 274 14.80 23.04 1.29
C PRO A 274 15.67 23.42 2.49
N ALA A 275 16.19 24.65 2.53
CA ALA A 275 17.10 25.11 3.59
C ALA A 275 16.52 25.05 5.02
N HIS A 276 15.19 25.04 5.16
CA HIS A 276 14.47 24.97 6.43
C HIS A 276 13.94 23.56 6.73
N SER A 277 14.37 22.56 5.96
CA SER A 277 13.93 21.18 6.07
C SER A 277 15.13 20.24 6.17
N SER A 278 14.86 18.96 6.38
CA SER A 278 15.85 17.90 6.49
C SER A 278 15.39 16.67 5.70
N ILE A 279 16.34 15.79 5.34
CA ILE A 279 16.03 14.55 4.61
C ILE A 279 14.89 13.76 5.29
N PRO A 280 14.91 13.53 6.63
CA PRO A 280 13.81 12.81 7.28
C PRO A 280 12.48 13.58 7.21
N GLN A 281 12.49 14.91 7.33
CA GLN A 281 11.25 15.69 7.22
C GLN A 281 10.66 15.65 5.81
N GLU A 282 11.48 15.79 4.76
CA GLU A 282 11.02 15.65 3.38
C GLU A 282 10.53 14.22 3.10
N ALA A 283 11.20 13.20 3.64
CA ALA A 283 10.75 11.82 3.50
C ALA A 283 9.36 11.63 4.10
N ARG A 284 9.13 12.19 5.30
CA ARG A 284 7.81 12.20 5.94
C ARG A 284 6.77 12.87 5.07
N LEU A 285 7.03 14.07 4.55
CA LEU A 285 6.09 14.80 3.69
C LEU A 285 5.70 14.00 2.44
N HIS A 286 6.68 13.33 1.80
CA HIS A 286 6.42 12.52 0.62
C HIS A 286 5.63 11.24 0.93
N LEU A 287 5.87 10.59 2.08
CA LEU A 287 5.09 9.44 2.53
C LEU A 287 3.66 9.83 2.92
N GLU A 288 3.49 10.93 3.66
CA GLU A 288 2.17 11.52 3.97
C GLU A 288 1.43 11.90 2.70
N ARG A 289 2.11 12.49 1.70
CA ARG A 289 1.52 12.80 0.40
C ARG A 289 1.03 11.54 -0.31
N ALA A 290 1.82 10.46 -0.35
CA ALA A 290 1.40 9.22 -0.99
C ALA A 290 0.17 8.63 -0.30
N ALA A 291 0.14 8.62 1.03
CA ALA A 291 -1.01 8.14 1.80
C ALA A 291 -2.26 9.01 1.57
N PHE A 292 -2.08 10.33 1.49
CA PHE A 292 -3.12 11.30 1.16
C PHE A 292 -3.71 11.03 -0.23
N LEU A 293 -2.89 10.63 -1.19
CA LEU A 293 -3.30 10.24 -2.54
C LEU A 293 -3.83 8.80 -2.63
N HIS A 294 -4.30 8.24 -1.51
CA HIS A 294 -4.89 6.89 -1.41
C HIS A 294 -3.93 5.74 -1.68
N PHE A 295 -2.61 5.93 -1.57
CA PHE A 295 -1.70 4.81 -1.77
C PHE A 295 -1.68 3.88 -0.56
N SER A 296 -2.31 2.73 -0.71
CA SER A 296 -2.52 1.74 0.35
C SER A 296 -1.22 1.30 1.08
N PRO A 297 -0.11 0.98 0.38
CA PRO A 297 1.15 0.67 1.05
C PRO A 297 1.74 1.84 1.86
N ALA A 298 1.54 3.09 1.42
CA ALA A 298 1.94 4.25 2.21
C ALA A 298 1.10 4.40 3.48
N GLN A 299 -0.21 4.19 3.37
CA GLN A 299 -1.11 4.23 4.53
C GLN A 299 -0.72 3.15 5.56
N TYR A 300 -0.50 1.92 5.13
CA TYR A 300 0.00 0.86 6.03
C TYR A 300 1.35 1.24 6.67
N LYS A 301 2.31 1.73 5.87
CA LYS A 301 3.62 2.15 6.37
C LYS A 301 3.52 3.27 7.40
N LEU A 302 2.69 4.28 7.17
CA LEU A 302 2.47 5.35 8.13
C LEU A 302 1.81 4.82 9.41
N GLY A 303 0.81 3.94 9.28
CA GLY A 303 0.20 3.25 10.42
C GLY A 303 1.25 2.60 11.32
N HIS A 304 2.18 1.86 10.72
CA HIS A 304 3.30 1.21 11.39
C HIS A 304 4.33 2.19 11.96
N ALA A 305 4.67 3.24 11.21
CA ALA A 305 5.64 4.23 11.65
C ALA A 305 5.17 5.02 12.88
N TYR A 306 3.89 5.41 12.92
CA TYR A 306 3.28 6.06 14.08
C TYR A 306 3.05 5.11 15.25
N GLU A 307 2.82 3.82 15.02
CA GLU A 307 2.69 2.82 16.08
C GLU A 307 4.01 2.60 16.84
N PHE A 308 5.14 2.55 16.13
CA PHE A 308 6.43 2.21 16.72
C PHE A 308 7.40 3.40 16.88
N ALA A 309 6.92 4.61 16.58
CA ALA A 309 7.71 5.84 16.59
C ALA A 309 9.00 5.68 15.77
N LEU A 310 8.87 5.18 14.55
CA LEU A 310 9.99 5.04 13.63
C LEU A 310 10.37 6.42 13.12
N SER A 311 11.58 6.89 13.42
CA SER A 311 12.06 8.19 12.93
C SER A 311 11.83 8.29 11.41
N PRO A 312 11.27 9.39 10.89
CA PRO A 312 10.97 10.71 11.51
C PRO A 312 9.58 10.85 12.17
N PHE A 313 8.87 9.75 12.40
CA PHE A 313 7.48 9.77 12.85
C PHE A 313 7.39 9.65 14.37
N PRO A 314 6.68 10.58 15.05
CA PRO A 314 6.43 10.45 16.48
C PRO A 314 5.44 9.31 16.75
N PHE A 315 5.34 8.89 18.01
CA PHE A 315 4.29 7.98 18.44
C PHE A 315 2.93 8.67 18.39
N ASP A 316 1.99 8.11 17.64
CA ASP A 316 0.59 8.55 17.64
C ASP A 316 -0.34 7.37 17.40
N ALA A 317 -1.03 6.94 18.47
CA ALA A 317 -1.92 5.79 18.41
C ALA A 317 -3.16 6.04 17.54
N LEU A 318 -3.76 7.24 17.59
CA LEU A 318 -4.96 7.51 16.79
C LEU A 318 -4.62 7.61 15.31
N LEU A 319 -3.55 8.32 14.99
CA LEU A 319 -3.12 8.46 13.61
C LEU A 319 -2.69 7.12 13.02
N SER A 320 -2.06 6.26 13.84
CA SER A 320 -1.75 4.87 13.46
C SER A 320 -3.02 4.10 13.08
N VAL A 321 -4.04 4.08 13.95
CA VAL A 321 -5.30 3.38 13.68
C VAL A 321 -6.04 3.98 12.48
N GLN A 322 -6.03 5.31 12.30
CA GLN A 322 -6.64 5.95 11.14
C GLN A 322 -5.98 5.51 9.83
N TYR A 323 -4.65 5.53 9.75
CA TYR A 323 -3.93 5.09 8.56
C TYR A 323 -4.11 3.60 8.28
N TYR A 324 -4.06 2.75 9.31
CA TYR A 324 -4.36 1.33 9.13
C TYR A 324 -5.81 1.11 8.67
N SER A 325 -6.78 1.87 9.18
CA SER A 325 -8.18 1.78 8.73
C SER A 325 -8.32 2.12 7.25
N LEU A 326 -7.62 3.16 6.77
CA LEU A 326 -7.61 3.51 5.35
C LEU A 326 -7.00 2.39 4.50
N ALA A 327 -5.87 1.81 4.90
CA ALA A 327 -5.23 0.68 4.21
C ALA A 327 -6.13 -0.59 4.22
N SER A 328 -6.75 -0.87 5.36
CA SER A 328 -7.71 -1.95 5.58
C SER A 328 -8.92 -1.86 4.63
N GLN A 329 -9.44 -0.65 4.38
CA GLN A 329 -10.54 -0.42 3.44
C GLN A 329 -10.15 -0.69 1.98
N GLN A 330 -8.86 -0.59 1.66
CA GLN A 330 -8.31 -0.88 0.34
C GLN A 330 -7.86 -2.34 0.18
N GLY A 331 -7.96 -3.15 1.23
CA GLY A 331 -7.74 -4.58 1.16
C GLY A 331 -6.47 -5.08 1.84
N GLU A 332 -5.64 -4.22 2.43
CA GLU A 332 -4.39 -4.66 3.09
C GLU A 332 -4.67 -5.53 4.30
N VAL A 333 -4.17 -6.75 4.23
CA VAL A 333 -4.48 -7.81 5.20
C VAL A 333 -3.68 -7.61 6.48
N GLU A 334 -2.44 -7.14 6.34
CA GLU A 334 -1.56 -6.78 7.43
C GLU A 334 -2.10 -5.57 8.21
N ALA A 335 -2.78 -4.63 7.54
CA ALA A 335 -3.46 -3.51 8.20
C ALA A 335 -4.66 -3.98 9.03
N ASP A 336 -5.45 -4.92 8.51
CA ASP A 336 -6.53 -5.58 9.25
C ASP A 336 -5.99 -6.22 10.54
N MET A 337 -4.85 -6.94 10.46
CA MET A 337 -4.22 -7.52 11.65
C MET A 337 -3.66 -6.50 12.64
N ALA A 338 -3.06 -5.41 12.17
CA ALA A 338 -2.57 -4.35 13.03
C ALA A 338 -3.71 -3.66 13.80
N LEU A 339 -4.86 -3.43 13.15
CA LEU A 339 -6.07 -2.91 13.80
C LEU A 339 -6.58 -3.88 14.86
N SER A 340 -6.59 -5.18 14.58
CA SER A 340 -6.93 -6.18 15.59
C SER A 340 -6.05 -6.06 16.84
N LYS A 341 -4.73 -5.98 16.66
CA LYS A 341 -3.76 -5.80 17.76
C LYS A 341 -3.96 -4.47 18.51
N TRP A 342 -4.36 -3.39 17.83
CA TRP A 342 -4.67 -2.11 18.48
C TRP A 342 -5.90 -2.20 19.37
N PHE A 343 -7.02 -2.71 18.86
CA PHE A 343 -8.26 -2.81 19.62
C PHE A 343 -8.22 -3.88 20.71
N LEU A 344 -7.34 -4.88 20.61
CA LEU A 344 -7.12 -5.86 21.66
C LEU A 344 -6.62 -5.23 22.97
N CYS A 345 -5.67 -4.28 22.88
CA CYS A 345 -5.08 -3.62 24.06
C CYS A 345 -5.68 -2.24 24.36
N GLY A 346 -6.24 -1.57 23.35
CA GLY A 346 -6.50 -0.14 23.40
C GLY A 346 -5.21 0.69 23.38
N ALA A 347 -5.35 2.00 23.57
CA ALA A 347 -4.26 2.96 23.69
C ALA A 347 -4.58 3.97 24.80
N GLU A 348 -3.79 3.94 25.88
CA GLU A 348 -4.01 4.79 27.06
C GLU A 348 -4.05 6.28 26.68
N GLY A 349 -5.16 6.94 27.06
CA GLY A 349 -5.39 8.36 26.78
C GLY A 349 -5.84 8.65 25.35
N ALA A 350 -6.07 7.63 24.52
CA ALA A 350 -6.61 7.75 23.18
C ALA A 350 -7.92 6.97 23.03
N PHE A 351 -7.91 5.65 23.18
CA PHE A 351 -9.12 4.82 23.07
C PHE A 351 -9.02 3.54 23.90
N ASP A 352 -10.17 3.06 24.37
CA ASP A 352 -10.26 1.85 25.17
C ASP A 352 -10.12 0.58 24.33
N LYS A 353 -9.83 -0.55 24.99
CA LYS A 353 -9.88 -1.87 24.36
C LYS A 353 -11.29 -2.20 23.87
N ASP A 354 -11.39 -2.82 22.70
CA ASP A 354 -12.62 -3.28 22.07
C ASP A 354 -12.37 -4.65 21.42
N GLU A 355 -12.54 -5.71 22.21
CA GLU A 355 -12.26 -7.08 21.77
C GLU A 355 -13.20 -7.55 20.65
N THR A 356 -14.41 -6.97 20.55
CA THR A 356 -15.35 -7.29 19.48
C THR A 356 -14.87 -6.75 18.15
N LEU A 357 -14.34 -5.52 18.16
CA LEU A 357 -13.74 -4.91 16.99
C LEU A 357 -12.42 -5.58 16.63
N ALA A 358 -11.61 -5.96 17.62
CA ALA A 358 -10.40 -6.76 17.40
C ALA A 358 -10.72 -8.07 16.66
N PHE A 359 -11.68 -8.85 17.18
CA PHE A 359 -12.15 -10.07 16.54
C PHE A 359 -12.63 -9.84 15.10
N THR A 360 -13.40 -8.78 14.86
CA THR A 360 -13.93 -8.45 13.52
C THR A 360 -12.80 -8.21 12.51
N PHE A 361 -11.74 -7.50 12.90
CA PHE A 361 -10.61 -7.23 12.02
C PHE A 361 -9.72 -8.48 11.80
N ALA A 362 -9.47 -9.27 12.85
CA ALA A 362 -8.76 -10.54 12.69
C ALA A 362 -9.53 -11.50 11.79
N GLU A 363 -10.85 -11.59 11.92
CA GLU A 363 -11.68 -12.42 11.07
C GLU A 363 -11.61 -11.95 9.61
N LYS A 364 -11.68 -10.63 9.38
CA LYS A 364 -11.54 -10.05 8.04
C LYS A 364 -10.19 -10.40 7.41
N ALA A 365 -9.11 -10.40 8.18
CA ALA A 365 -7.78 -10.80 7.72
C ALA A 365 -7.68 -12.32 7.45
N ALA A 366 -8.21 -13.14 8.36
CA ALA A 366 -8.21 -14.60 8.26
C ALA A 366 -9.00 -15.09 7.03
N ARG A 367 -10.13 -14.45 6.71
CA ARG A 367 -10.91 -14.75 5.49
C ARG A 367 -10.15 -14.50 4.19
N LYS A 368 -9.08 -13.70 4.22
CA LYS A 368 -8.18 -13.48 3.09
C LYS A 368 -6.96 -14.43 3.09
N GLY A 369 -6.94 -15.43 3.99
CA GLY A 369 -5.91 -16.46 4.05
C GLY A 369 -4.60 -16.02 4.68
N LEU A 370 -4.59 -14.98 5.52
CA LEU A 370 -3.37 -14.59 6.24
C LEU A 370 -3.09 -15.57 7.39
N PRO A 371 -1.99 -16.33 7.38
CA PRO A 371 -1.78 -17.42 8.36
C PRO A 371 -1.66 -16.93 9.80
N SER A 372 -1.12 -15.72 10.01
CA SER A 372 -1.05 -15.10 11.34
C SER A 372 -2.43 -14.65 11.85
N ALA A 373 -3.36 -14.31 10.94
CA ALA A 373 -4.73 -13.97 11.28
C ALA A 373 -5.56 -15.20 11.63
N GLU A 374 -5.42 -16.28 10.85
CA GLU A 374 -6.05 -17.57 11.15
C GLU A 374 -5.59 -18.11 12.50
N PHE A 375 -4.29 -18.02 12.80
CA PHE A 375 -3.78 -18.32 14.14
C PHE A 375 -4.40 -17.44 15.22
N ALA A 376 -4.49 -16.12 14.99
CA ALA A 376 -5.11 -15.20 15.94
C ALA A 376 -6.60 -15.53 16.18
N MET A 377 -7.33 -15.96 15.16
CA MET A 377 -8.71 -16.44 15.30
C MET A 377 -8.79 -17.70 16.16
N GLY A 378 -7.89 -18.65 15.96
CA GLY A 378 -7.76 -19.82 16.83
C GLY A 378 -7.52 -19.40 18.29
N TYR A 379 -6.55 -18.51 18.49
CA TYR A 379 -6.20 -17.98 19.81
C TYR A 379 -7.35 -17.22 20.48
N TYR A 380 -8.06 -16.37 19.75
CA TYR A 380 -9.23 -15.65 20.26
C TYR A 380 -10.35 -16.60 20.67
N LYS A 381 -10.61 -17.66 19.90
CA LYS A 381 -11.58 -18.68 20.27
C LYS A 381 -11.14 -19.51 21.47
N GLU A 382 -9.85 -19.80 21.61
CA GLU A 382 -9.34 -20.59 22.72
C GLU A 382 -9.42 -19.85 24.07
N VAL A 383 -9.21 -18.53 24.05
CA VAL A 383 -9.21 -17.67 25.25
C VAL A 383 -10.56 -16.99 25.50
N GLY A 384 -11.41 -16.87 24.47
CA GLY A 384 -12.70 -16.16 24.53
C GLY A 384 -12.55 -14.64 24.34
N VAL A 385 -11.71 -14.19 23.41
CA VAL A 385 -11.61 -12.78 23.00
C VAL A 385 -12.73 -12.46 22.01
N GLY A 386 -13.52 -11.43 22.30
CA GLY A 386 -14.62 -10.98 21.43
C GLY A 386 -15.83 -11.95 21.38
N GLY A 387 -15.87 -12.96 22.24
CA GLY A 387 -16.94 -13.95 22.30
C GLY A 387 -16.71 -15.01 23.39
N SER A 388 -17.51 -16.08 23.39
CA SER A 388 -17.30 -17.22 24.28
C SER A 388 -16.10 -18.07 23.85
N LYS A 389 -15.45 -18.69 24.84
CA LYS A 389 -14.41 -19.70 24.61
C LYS A 389 -15.00 -20.90 23.84
N ASP A 390 -14.30 -21.34 22.81
CA ASP A 390 -14.64 -22.46 21.95
C ASP A 390 -13.35 -23.11 21.43
N VAL A 391 -12.92 -24.19 22.08
CA VAL A 391 -11.65 -24.86 21.77
C VAL A 391 -11.73 -25.66 20.47
N ASP A 392 -12.91 -26.20 20.14
CA ASP A 392 -13.08 -26.97 18.91
C ASP A 392 -13.00 -26.05 17.69
N ALA A 393 -13.66 -24.89 17.76
CA ALA A 393 -13.49 -23.85 16.74
C ALA A 393 -12.03 -23.35 16.68
N ALA A 394 -11.34 -23.24 17.82
CA ALA A 394 -9.93 -22.85 17.85
C ALA A 394 -9.03 -23.84 17.11
N ILE A 395 -9.24 -25.15 17.32
CA ILE A 395 -8.50 -26.22 16.64
C ILE A 395 -8.68 -26.13 15.12
N ASN A 396 -9.90 -25.90 14.63
CA ASN A 396 -10.15 -25.75 13.20
C ASN A 396 -9.35 -24.58 12.60
N TRP A 397 -9.35 -23.42 13.27
CA TRP A 397 -8.57 -22.27 12.83
C TRP A 397 -7.06 -22.51 12.89
N TYR A 398 -6.56 -23.19 13.92
CA TYR A 398 -5.16 -23.55 14.00
C TYR A 398 -4.75 -24.56 12.92
N GLN A 399 -5.63 -25.50 12.56
CA GLN A 399 -5.38 -26.40 11.43
C GLN A 399 -5.23 -25.64 10.12
N SER A 400 -6.15 -24.72 9.81
CA SER A 400 -6.04 -23.86 8.61
C SER A 400 -4.76 -23.02 8.62
N ALA A 401 -4.44 -22.40 9.76
CA ALA A 401 -3.20 -21.61 9.88
C ALA A 401 -1.94 -22.47 9.66
N ALA A 402 -1.91 -23.69 10.22
CA ALA A 402 -0.81 -24.63 10.04
C ALA A 402 -0.69 -25.10 8.59
N GLU A 403 -1.81 -25.39 7.92
CA GLU A 403 -1.86 -25.72 6.49
C GLU A 403 -1.31 -24.59 5.62
N HIS A 404 -1.55 -23.34 6.00
CA HIS A 404 -0.96 -22.16 5.36
C HIS A 404 0.44 -21.78 5.89
N GLY A 405 1.10 -22.67 6.63
CA GLY A 405 2.52 -22.56 6.99
C GLY A 405 2.82 -21.80 8.29
N ASN A 406 1.83 -21.57 9.15
CA ASN A 406 2.05 -20.98 10.47
C ASN A 406 2.64 -22.02 11.45
N SER A 407 3.90 -21.84 11.87
CA SER A 407 4.57 -22.74 12.82
C SER A 407 3.94 -22.68 14.23
N ASP A 408 3.56 -21.49 14.71
CA ASP A 408 2.96 -21.30 16.04
C ASP A 408 1.66 -22.12 16.15
N ALA A 409 0.91 -22.23 15.04
CA ALA A 409 -0.29 -23.04 14.96
C ALA A 409 -0.01 -24.53 15.16
N THR A 410 1.06 -25.06 14.56
CA THR A 410 1.46 -26.47 14.73
C THR A 410 1.86 -26.78 16.17
N GLU A 411 2.60 -25.88 16.81
CA GLU A 411 3.00 -26.01 18.21
C GLU A 411 1.78 -25.98 19.12
N ARG A 412 0.83 -25.08 18.85
CA ARG A 412 -0.40 -24.95 19.63
C ARG A 412 -1.31 -26.17 19.49
N LEU A 413 -1.46 -26.71 18.29
CA LEU A 413 -2.20 -27.96 18.06
C LEU A 413 -1.57 -29.13 18.83
N SER A 414 -0.23 -29.23 18.82
CA SER A 414 0.48 -30.24 19.60
C SER A 414 0.18 -30.10 21.10
N ALA A 415 0.24 -28.88 21.65
CA ALA A 415 -0.05 -28.61 23.06
C ALA A 415 -1.50 -28.93 23.45
N LEU A 416 -2.47 -28.71 22.55
CA LEU A 416 -3.88 -29.05 22.77
C LEU A 416 -4.17 -30.55 22.63
N SER A 417 -3.34 -31.29 21.89
CA SER A 417 -3.49 -32.75 21.71
C SER A 417 -2.93 -33.60 22.85
N GLN A 418 -2.18 -33.00 23.78
CA GLN A 418 -1.59 -33.70 24.93
C GLN A 418 -2.66 -34.21 25.91
N PRO A 419 -2.41 -35.30 26.66
CA PRO A 419 -3.37 -35.87 27.63
C PRO A 419 -3.81 -34.87 28.71
N SER A 420 -2.94 -33.91 29.03
CA SER A 420 -3.26 -32.72 29.81
C SER A 420 -3.21 -31.50 28.87
N PRO A 421 -4.31 -31.13 28.21
CA PRO A 421 -4.31 -30.02 27.26
C PRO A 421 -3.93 -28.74 27.98
N GLN A 422 -2.83 -28.11 27.56
CA GLN A 422 -2.34 -26.86 28.13
C GLN A 422 -3.13 -25.69 27.55
N ALA A 423 -4.43 -25.60 27.86
CA ALA A 423 -5.30 -24.55 27.36
C ALA A 423 -4.89 -23.19 27.94
N LEU A 424 -4.82 -22.17 27.08
CA LEU A 424 -4.50 -20.81 27.48
C LEU A 424 -5.61 -20.25 28.36
N SER A 425 -5.20 -19.67 29.47
CA SER A 425 -6.07 -18.95 30.39
C SER A 425 -6.20 -17.48 29.98
N ARG A 426 -7.29 -16.85 30.42
CA ARG A 426 -7.49 -15.41 30.22
C ARG A 426 -6.41 -14.57 30.89
N GLN A 427 -5.93 -15.01 32.04
CA GLN A 427 -4.86 -14.32 32.77
C GLN A 427 -3.52 -14.38 32.03
N GLU A 428 -3.19 -15.52 31.43
CA GLU A 428 -1.99 -15.64 30.57
C GLU A 428 -2.11 -14.73 29.35
N HIS A 429 -3.29 -14.68 28.72
CA HIS A 429 -3.55 -13.76 27.63
C HIS A 429 -3.33 -12.30 28.01
N ASP A 430 -3.93 -11.85 29.12
CA ASP A 430 -3.79 -10.47 29.59
C ASP A 430 -2.30 -10.15 29.87
N ASN A 431 -1.58 -11.07 30.50
CA ASN A 431 -0.15 -10.94 30.79
C ASN A 431 0.71 -10.87 29.51
N ILE A 432 0.44 -11.72 28.52
CA ILE A 432 1.18 -11.74 27.24
C ILE A 432 0.91 -10.44 26.47
N THR A 433 -0.35 -10.03 26.41
CA THR A 433 -0.80 -8.80 25.74
C THR A 433 -0.11 -7.57 26.34
N GLU A 434 -0.07 -7.48 27.68
CA GLU A 434 0.62 -6.41 28.40
C GLU A 434 2.14 -6.44 28.12
N THR A 435 2.76 -7.63 28.23
CA THR A 435 4.22 -7.78 28.16
C THR A 435 4.78 -7.57 26.75
N LYS A 436 4.05 -8.00 25.71
CA LYS A 436 4.53 -7.96 24.32
C LYS A 436 4.02 -6.74 23.57
N LEU A 437 2.71 -6.49 23.57
CA LEU A 437 2.12 -5.42 22.76
C LEU A 437 2.20 -4.08 23.49
N VAL A 438 1.62 -3.99 24.69
CA VAL A 438 1.54 -2.73 25.45
C VAL A 438 2.94 -2.23 25.76
N ARG A 439 3.84 -3.09 26.24
CA ARG A 439 5.22 -2.71 26.54
C ARG A 439 5.99 -2.16 25.33
N LYS A 440 5.87 -2.78 24.14
CA LYS A 440 6.56 -2.32 22.91
C LYS A 440 6.06 -0.92 22.51
N ARG A 441 4.74 -0.70 22.56
CA ARG A 441 4.11 0.61 22.28
C ARG A 441 4.46 1.66 23.33
N THR A 442 4.48 1.31 24.61
CA THR A 442 4.89 2.20 25.70
C THR A 442 6.35 2.62 25.56
N GLN A 443 7.24 1.70 25.18
CA GLN A 443 8.64 2.05 24.88
C GLN A 443 8.75 2.99 23.67
N ALA A 444 7.98 2.74 22.60
CA ALA A 444 7.92 3.62 21.44
C ALA A 444 7.44 5.04 21.81
N LYS A 445 6.37 5.13 22.59
CA LYS A 445 5.85 6.39 23.15
C LYS A 445 6.90 7.14 23.96
N GLN A 446 7.56 6.47 24.90
CA GLN A 446 8.61 7.08 25.73
C GLN A 446 9.80 7.57 24.89
N ARG A 447 10.20 6.84 23.84
CA ARG A 447 11.24 7.30 22.91
C ARG A 447 10.81 8.57 22.18
N SER A 448 9.57 8.59 21.67
CA SER A 448 9.02 9.74 20.96
C SER A 448 8.92 10.98 21.84
N GLU A 449 8.43 10.84 23.08
CA GLU A 449 8.26 11.96 24.03
C GLU A 449 9.60 12.61 24.39
N ARG A 450 10.70 11.86 24.38
CA ARG A 450 12.06 12.40 24.60
C ARG A 450 12.56 13.25 23.43
N THR A 451 12.11 12.98 22.22
CA THR A 451 12.60 13.65 21.00
C THR A 451 11.75 14.84 20.61
N ASP A 452 10.41 14.74 20.72
CA ASP A 452 9.47 15.68 20.09
C ASP A 452 8.78 16.64 21.08
N GLY A 453 9.22 16.68 22.35
CA GLY A 453 8.73 17.65 23.34
C GLY A 453 7.27 17.48 23.77
N GLY A 454 6.67 16.30 23.53
CA GLY A 454 5.29 15.98 23.87
C GLY A 454 4.28 16.59 22.90
N ALA A 455 3.73 15.78 22.00
CA ALA A 455 2.65 16.19 21.12
C ALA A 455 1.37 16.52 21.92
N ALA A 456 0.58 17.47 21.44
CA ALA A 456 -0.72 17.80 22.01
C ALA A 456 -1.63 16.58 21.98
N ARG A 457 -2.19 16.19 23.14
CA ARG A 457 -3.11 15.06 23.22
C ARG A 457 -4.45 15.43 22.56
N PRO A 458 -4.96 14.61 21.63
CA PRO A 458 -6.30 14.82 21.06
C PRO A 458 -7.35 14.73 22.18
N SER A 459 -8.48 15.42 22.00
CA SER A 459 -9.56 15.35 22.98
C SER A 459 -10.18 13.94 22.99
N MET A 460 -10.64 13.48 24.15
CA MET A 460 -11.29 12.17 24.26
C MET A 460 -12.55 12.06 23.37
N GLU A 461 -13.19 13.19 23.06
CA GLU A 461 -14.34 13.22 22.16
C GLU A 461 -13.93 13.00 20.71
N ASP A 462 -12.87 13.66 20.24
CA ASP A 462 -12.31 13.44 18.89
C ASP A 462 -11.87 11.99 18.73
N SER A 463 -11.19 11.42 19.73
CA SER A 463 -10.78 10.01 19.73
C SER A 463 -11.96 9.06 19.59
N ARG A 464 -13.06 9.31 20.32
CA ARG A 464 -14.28 8.51 20.25
C ARG A 464 -14.94 8.60 18.89
N GLN A 465 -14.99 9.79 18.29
CA GLN A 465 -15.53 9.98 16.94
C GLN A 465 -14.73 9.20 15.91
N VAL A 466 -13.40 9.23 15.99
CA VAL A 466 -12.52 8.47 15.09
C VAL A 466 -12.78 6.97 15.20
N VAL A 467 -12.82 6.42 16.41
CA VAL A 467 -13.09 4.99 16.63
C VAL A 467 -14.48 4.59 16.14
N GLU A 468 -15.48 5.45 16.32
CA GLU A 468 -16.83 5.19 15.82
C GLU A 468 -16.91 5.18 14.28
N VAL A 469 -16.19 6.09 13.60
CA VAL A 469 -16.09 6.07 12.13
C VAL A 469 -15.46 4.76 11.66
N ILE A 470 -14.40 4.31 12.32
CA ILE A 470 -13.74 3.03 12.03
C ILE A 470 -14.72 1.88 12.22
N ARG A 471 -15.42 1.82 13.36
CA ARG A 471 -16.43 0.80 13.64
C ARG A 471 -17.48 0.72 12.52
N ARG A 472 -18.01 1.86 12.08
CA ARG A 472 -18.99 1.92 10.99
C ARG A 472 -18.43 1.43 9.66
N THR A 473 -17.22 1.85 9.30
CA THR A 473 -16.58 1.46 8.04
C THR A 473 -16.18 -0.02 8.01
N SER A 474 -15.83 -0.60 9.15
CA SER A 474 -15.50 -2.03 9.29
C SER A 474 -16.72 -2.94 9.20
N ILE A 475 -17.86 -2.53 9.78
CA ILE A 475 -19.09 -3.34 9.83
C ILE A 475 -19.87 -3.26 8.51
N ALA A 476 -19.90 -2.09 7.85
CA ALA A 476 -20.73 -1.85 6.67
C ALA A 476 -20.31 -2.59 5.39
N ARG A 477 -19.13 -3.22 5.37
CA ARG A 477 -18.56 -3.91 4.19
C ARG A 477 -18.50 -5.43 4.30
N GLN A 478 -19.21 -6.06 5.24
CA GLN A 478 -19.45 -7.50 5.10
C GLN A 478 -20.19 -7.73 3.77
N PRO A 479 -19.64 -8.50 2.80
CA PRO A 479 -20.46 -8.94 1.68
C PRO A 479 -21.66 -9.67 2.28
N ALA A 480 -22.85 -9.34 1.80
CA ALA A 480 -24.07 -10.08 2.14
C ALA A 480 -23.72 -11.56 2.07
N GLN A 481 -23.75 -12.25 3.21
CA GLN A 481 -23.52 -13.68 3.25
C GLN A 481 -24.51 -14.28 2.24
N GLY A 482 -23.99 -14.92 1.20
CA GLY A 482 -24.81 -15.83 0.39
C GLY A 482 -25.51 -16.79 1.35
N PRO A 483 -26.75 -17.21 1.06
CA PRO A 483 -27.52 -18.02 1.99
C PRO A 483 -26.71 -19.27 2.33
N GLY A 484 -26.22 -19.35 3.57
CA GLY A 484 -25.63 -20.56 4.09
C GLY A 484 -26.66 -21.70 4.00
N PRO A 485 -26.21 -22.96 3.99
CA PRO A 485 -27.13 -24.10 3.96
C PRO A 485 -28.08 -23.96 5.15
N ALA A 486 -29.39 -23.92 4.85
CA ALA A 486 -30.42 -23.70 5.83
C ALA A 486 -30.27 -24.69 7.00
N PRO A 487 -30.36 -24.24 8.27
CA PRO A 487 -30.51 -25.17 9.37
C PRO A 487 -31.79 -25.99 9.14
N GLY A 488 -31.65 -27.31 9.15
CA GLY A 488 -32.77 -28.24 8.94
C GLY A 488 -33.94 -27.95 9.90
N PRO A 489 -35.18 -28.30 9.51
CA PRO A 489 -36.36 -27.88 10.22
C PRO A 489 -36.38 -28.44 11.65
N MET A 490 -36.28 -27.54 12.63
CA MET A 490 -36.64 -27.84 14.01
C MET A 490 -38.15 -28.08 14.09
N LEU A 491 -38.52 -29.27 14.54
CA LEU A 491 -39.90 -29.61 14.89
C LEU A 491 -40.37 -28.73 16.06
N PRO A 492 -41.62 -28.24 16.05
CA PRO A 492 -42.14 -27.43 17.15
C PRO A 492 -42.39 -28.31 18.39
N PRO A 493 -42.27 -27.76 19.61
CA PRO A 493 -42.60 -28.49 20.83
C PRO A 493 -44.12 -28.69 20.91
N VAL A 494 -44.51 -29.92 21.20
CA VAL A 494 -45.90 -30.33 21.47
C VAL A 494 -46.35 -29.66 22.77
N ALA A 495 -47.37 -28.81 22.68
CA ALA A 495 -48.07 -28.24 23.82
C ALA A 495 -49.17 -29.20 24.28
N GLU A 496 -48.99 -29.83 25.44
CA GLU A 496 -50.08 -30.52 26.14
C GLU A 496 -51.00 -29.50 26.82
N GLN A 497 -52.27 -29.50 26.44
CA GLN A 497 -53.35 -28.80 27.14
C GLN A 497 -53.83 -29.64 28.33
N PRO A 498 -54.06 -29.04 29.51
CA PRO A 498 -54.81 -29.69 30.57
C PRO A 498 -56.30 -29.33 30.49
N VAL A 499 -57.16 -30.36 30.62
CA VAL A 499 -58.61 -30.22 30.75
C VAL A 499 -58.96 -29.99 32.23
N ALA A 500 -59.94 -29.14 32.45
CA ALA A 500 -60.39 -28.58 33.72
C ALA A 500 -60.79 -29.61 34.81
N ASN A 501 -60.58 -29.23 36.08
CA ASN A 501 -61.67 -29.31 37.05
C ASN A 501 -61.52 -28.39 38.29
N SER A 502 -62.60 -27.63 38.49
CA SER A 502 -63.23 -27.20 39.75
C SER A 502 -62.50 -26.38 40.84
N THR A 503 -63.21 -25.27 41.15
CA THR A 503 -63.51 -24.67 42.47
C THR A 503 -62.57 -23.63 43.09
N SER A 504 -63.20 -22.46 43.25
CA SER A 504 -62.85 -21.18 43.87
C SER A 504 -62.70 -21.25 45.43
N PRO A 505 -62.64 -20.13 46.17
CA PRO A 505 -61.63 -19.05 46.19
C PRO A 505 -61.25 -18.63 47.63
N ARG A 506 -60.25 -17.75 47.83
CA ARG A 506 -60.25 -16.61 48.80
C ARG A 506 -58.84 -15.99 48.95
N MET A 507 -58.73 -14.66 48.74
CA MET A 507 -58.52 -13.60 49.76
C MET A 507 -57.14 -13.65 50.47
N ASN A 508 -56.40 -12.58 50.77
CA ASN A 508 -56.52 -11.12 50.62
C ASN A 508 -55.24 -10.51 51.27
N GLN A 509 -54.91 -9.26 50.90
CA GLN A 509 -54.12 -8.23 51.62
C GLN A 509 -52.57 -8.28 51.65
N GLY A 510 -51.96 -7.15 51.24
CA GLY A 510 -50.58 -6.72 51.54
C GLY A 510 -50.45 -6.12 52.95
N PRO A 511 -49.71 -5.01 53.20
CA PRO A 511 -48.68 -4.30 52.42
C PRO A 511 -47.41 -3.87 53.21
N GLY A 512 -46.28 -3.58 52.53
CA GLY A 512 -45.13 -2.67 52.86
C GLY A 512 -44.53 -2.57 54.30
N PRO A 513 -43.63 -1.60 54.61
CA PRO A 513 -42.52 -0.99 53.85
C PRO A 513 -41.20 -0.81 54.69
N GLY A 514 -40.09 -0.38 54.05
CA GLY A 514 -39.14 0.60 54.64
C GLY A 514 -37.91 0.15 55.48
N PRO A 515 -36.94 1.05 55.77
CA PRO A 515 -35.51 0.89 55.41
C PRO A 515 -34.48 1.10 56.57
N GLY A 516 -33.15 1.02 56.32
CA GLY A 516 -32.12 1.40 57.31
C GLY A 516 -30.66 1.48 56.80
N GLN A 517 -29.92 2.47 57.28
CA GLN A 517 -28.61 3.01 56.84
C GLN A 517 -27.39 2.62 57.73
N GLY A 518 -26.16 2.89 57.23
CA GLY A 518 -24.96 3.40 57.95
C GLY A 518 -23.92 2.37 58.46
N LEU A 519 -22.64 2.62 58.76
CA LEU A 519 -21.58 3.65 58.52
C LEU A 519 -20.27 3.15 59.24
N GLN A 520 -19.07 3.47 58.70
CA GLN A 520 -17.73 3.70 59.36
C GLN A 520 -16.87 2.57 60.04
N GLY A 521 -15.52 2.65 59.84
CA GLY A 521 -14.42 1.76 60.34
C GLY A 521 -13.84 2.11 61.74
N PRO A 522 -12.52 2.06 62.09
CA PRO A 522 -11.29 1.41 61.56
C PRO A 522 -10.46 0.61 62.65
N GLY A 523 -9.27 0.03 62.36
CA GLY A 523 -8.28 -0.32 63.41
C GLY A 523 -7.20 -1.40 63.17
N GLN A 524 -5.93 -0.94 63.12
CA GLN A 524 -4.62 -1.47 63.64
C GLN A 524 -4.26 -2.98 63.76
N GLY A 525 -2.98 -3.29 63.45
CA GLY A 525 -2.32 -4.62 63.51
C GLY A 525 -1.96 -5.16 64.92
N PRO A 526 -1.17 -6.25 65.03
CA PRO A 526 0.31 -6.15 64.99
C PRO A 526 1.08 -7.38 64.39
N GLN A 527 2.40 -7.20 64.18
CA GLN A 527 3.39 -8.27 63.89
C GLN A 527 3.76 -9.11 65.14
N PRO A 528 4.52 -10.23 65.00
CA PRO A 528 5.98 -10.16 65.08
C PRO A 528 6.80 -11.03 64.07
N SER A 529 7.96 -10.47 63.72
CA SER A 529 9.31 -11.01 63.36
C SER A 529 9.65 -12.47 63.74
N ARG A 530 10.59 -13.23 63.15
CA ARG A 530 11.70 -13.06 62.17
C ARG A 530 12.29 -14.46 61.91
N GLN A 531 12.78 -14.78 60.69
CA GLN A 531 14.19 -15.20 60.41
C GLN A 531 14.39 -15.63 58.94
N PHE A 532 15.38 -14.98 58.31
CA PHE A 532 16.02 -15.20 57.00
C PHE A 532 17.18 -16.24 57.15
N PRO A 533 17.80 -16.84 56.10
CA PRO A 533 18.44 -16.18 54.93
C PRO A 533 18.28 -16.94 53.59
N ASN A 534 18.57 -16.42 52.38
CA ASN A 534 19.73 -15.68 51.90
C ASN A 534 19.37 -14.95 50.58
N GLN A 535 19.79 -13.70 50.42
CA GLN A 535 19.85 -12.93 49.17
C GLN A 535 21.31 -12.67 48.83
N HIS A 536 21.67 -12.58 47.55
CA HIS A 536 22.60 -11.54 47.10
C HIS A 536 22.16 -10.93 45.76
N ARG A 537 22.27 -9.60 45.73
CA ARG A 537 21.88 -8.56 44.77
C ARG A 537 23.18 -7.94 44.22
N TYR A 538 23.16 -7.32 43.03
CA TYR A 538 23.79 -6.03 42.63
C TYR A 538 23.79 -5.92 41.08
N THR A 539 23.00 -5.04 40.45
CA THR A 539 23.19 -3.61 40.02
C THR A 539 24.01 -3.34 38.75
N LEU A 540 23.31 -2.72 37.79
CA LEU A 540 23.65 -1.66 36.81
C LEU A 540 25.08 -1.09 36.75
N VAL A 541 25.68 -1.04 35.53
CA VAL A 541 26.56 0.03 35.03
C VAL A 541 26.49 0.10 33.48
N ASP A 542 26.34 1.32 32.96
CA ASP A 542 26.48 1.76 31.55
C ASP A 542 27.94 2.25 31.32
N PRO A 543 28.52 2.16 30.12
CA PRO A 543 29.03 3.42 29.53
C PRO A 543 28.92 3.51 28.00
N GLY A 544 28.73 4.75 27.51
CA GLY A 544 28.75 5.11 26.09
C GLY A 544 30.09 5.62 25.53
N SER A 545 30.06 5.84 24.21
CA SER A 545 30.88 6.72 23.35
C SER A 545 32.36 6.39 23.04
N GLY A 546 32.72 6.40 21.74
CA GLY A 546 34.11 6.49 21.26
C GLY A 546 34.31 6.07 19.78
N SER A 547 34.77 7.00 18.94
CA SER A 547 34.98 6.88 17.49
C SER A 547 36.35 6.33 17.06
N ALA A 548 36.40 5.80 15.82
CA ALA A 548 37.51 5.77 14.82
C ALA A 548 38.79 4.93 15.02
N GLY A 549 39.16 4.15 13.98
CA GLY A 549 40.56 3.84 13.63
C GLY A 549 40.94 2.40 13.19
N SER A 550 41.04 2.18 11.86
CA SER A 550 42.11 1.47 11.12
C SER A 550 42.54 0.00 11.41
N SER A 551 42.50 -0.83 10.35
CA SER A 551 43.09 -2.19 10.11
C SER A 551 44.64 -2.27 10.30
N PRO A 552 45.37 -3.43 10.31
CA PRO A 552 45.28 -4.64 9.44
C PRO A 552 45.59 -6.04 10.09
N PRO A 553 45.58 -7.18 9.34
CA PRO A 553 45.76 -8.57 9.86
C PRO A 553 47.15 -9.19 9.56
N PRO A 554 47.47 -10.42 10.02
CA PRO A 554 47.57 -11.55 9.05
C PRO A 554 47.41 -13.03 9.56
N SER A 555 47.30 -13.95 8.57
CA SER A 555 47.75 -15.38 8.46
C SER A 555 47.11 -16.51 9.30
N ARG A 556 46.65 -17.69 8.84
CA ARG A 556 46.77 -18.66 7.69
C ARG A 556 47.52 -19.96 8.10
N THR A 557 46.85 -21.12 8.01
CA THR A 557 47.39 -22.51 8.07
C THR A 557 46.93 -23.23 6.79
N GLN A 558 47.81 -23.52 5.81
CA GLN A 558 48.66 -24.71 5.55
C GLN A 558 47.95 -26.03 5.15
N SER A 559 48.26 -26.49 3.92
CA SER A 559 48.39 -27.91 3.49
C SER A 559 49.18 -28.01 2.15
N PRO A 560 49.86 -29.14 1.86
CA PRO A 560 50.99 -29.29 0.90
C PRO A 560 50.57 -29.98 -0.43
N GLY A 561 51.35 -30.17 -1.51
CA GLY A 561 52.75 -29.93 -1.87
C GLY A 561 53.05 -30.51 -3.28
N TYR A 562 53.90 -29.80 -4.04
CA TYR A 562 54.79 -30.15 -5.18
C TYR A 562 54.57 -31.38 -6.11
N ALA A 563 54.68 -31.17 -7.43
CA ALA A 563 55.94 -31.37 -8.19
C ALA A 563 55.79 -31.09 -9.72
N ARG A 564 56.87 -30.59 -10.34
CA ARG A 564 57.08 -30.35 -11.79
C ARG A 564 58.52 -30.79 -12.12
N PRO A 565 58.87 -31.10 -13.39
CA PRO A 565 59.92 -30.30 -14.07
C PRO A 565 59.63 -30.13 -15.59
N ALA A 566 59.81 -28.96 -16.22
CA ALA A 566 61.03 -28.25 -16.68
C ALA A 566 61.63 -28.79 -18.00
N GLY A 567 61.77 -27.92 -19.02
CA GLY A 567 62.53 -28.19 -20.25
C GLY A 567 62.17 -27.29 -21.44
N ARG A 568 63.05 -26.34 -21.76
CA ARG A 568 63.09 -25.37 -22.89
C ARG A 568 64.05 -25.93 -24.00
N PRO A 569 64.39 -25.24 -25.12
CA PRO A 569 63.66 -24.67 -26.26
C PRO A 569 64.28 -25.18 -27.63
N PRO A 570 64.60 -24.37 -28.67
CA PRO A 570 63.76 -23.86 -29.78
C PRO A 570 64.30 -24.15 -31.21
N GLY A 571 63.55 -23.76 -32.26
CA GLY A 571 64.15 -23.11 -33.44
C GLY A 571 63.64 -23.50 -34.84
N GLN A 572 63.25 -22.46 -35.61
CA GLN A 572 63.46 -22.23 -37.06
C GLN A 572 62.82 -23.19 -38.09
N ARG A 573 62.46 -22.85 -39.34
CA ARG A 573 62.13 -21.65 -40.15
C ARG A 573 61.81 -22.20 -41.56
N GLN A 574 60.96 -21.52 -42.35
CA GLN A 574 60.78 -21.68 -43.83
C GLN A 574 60.11 -22.99 -44.31
N GLY A 575 59.29 -23.06 -45.37
CA GLY A 575 58.82 -22.10 -46.36
C GLY A 575 58.10 -22.84 -47.52
N SER A 576 57.36 -22.06 -48.33
CA SER A 576 56.95 -22.30 -49.73
C SER A 576 56.03 -23.47 -50.15
N GLY A 577 55.02 -23.11 -50.94
CA GLY A 577 54.55 -23.87 -52.11
C GLY A 577 53.11 -24.37 -52.08
N GLY A 578 52.19 -23.71 -52.80
CA GLY A 578 51.02 -24.38 -53.39
C GLY A 578 51.41 -25.11 -54.68
N PRO A 579 50.49 -25.52 -55.58
CA PRO A 579 49.02 -25.55 -55.48
C PRO A 579 48.36 -26.85 -56.05
N GLY A 580 47.03 -26.96 -55.96
CA GLY A 580 46.20 -27.58 -57.02
C GLY A 580 45.54 -28.94 -56.73
N GLY A 581 44.26 -29.07 -57.16
CA GLY A 581 43.68 -30.34 -57.62
C GLY A 581 42.47 -30.91 -56.86
N ILE A 582 41.27 -30.58 -57.34
CA ILE A 582 39.95 -31.25 -57.18
C ILE A 582 39.97 -32.62 -57.92
N PRO A 583 39.05 -33.63 -57.79
CA PRO A 583 37.83 -33.85 -56.96
C PRO A 583 37.74 -35.23 -56.23
N SER A 584 36.64 -35.38 -55.49
CA SER A 584 36.02 -36.54 -54.79
C SER A 584 36.02 -37.91 -55.52
N PRO A 585 35.82 -39.04 -54.77
CA PRO A 585 34.46 -39.61 -54.66
C PRO A 585 34.10 -40.23 -53.27
N MET A 586 32.79 -40.30 -52.99
CA MET A 586 32.14 -41.09 -51.90
C MET A 586 32.13 -42.61 -52.21
N PRO A 587 31.53 -43.52 -51.39
CA PRO A 587 31.54 -43.84 -49.94
C PRO A 587 31.91 -45.37 -49.78
N PRO A 588 31.47 -46.23 -48.80
CA PRO A 588 30.87 -46.10 -47.45
C PRO A 588 31.52 -47.00 -46.34
N GLN A 589 31.02 -46.82 -45.09
CA GLN A 589 30.92 -47.77 -43.95
C GLN A 589 32.15 -48.24 -43.14
N GLY A 590 32.14 -47.92 -41.84
CA GLY A 590 32.79 -48.68 -40.75
C GLY A 590 33.31 -47.81 -39.58
N GLY A 591 32.65 -47.80 -38.41
CA GLY A 591 33.17 -47.23 -37.13
C GLY A 591 34.12 -48.21 -36.41
N PRO A 592 34.55 -48.01 -35.12
CA PRO A 592 34.31 -46.95 -34.13
C PRO A 592 35.62 -46.35 -33.49
N GLN A 593 35.49 -45.43 -32.51
CA GLN A 593 36.46 -44.92 -31.49
C GLN A 593 37.17 -43.55 -31.68
N ASP A 594 36.68 -42.57 -30.90
CA ASP A 594 37.29 -41.61 -29.93
C ASP A 594 38.55 -40.71 -30.18
N MET A 595 38.44 -39.48 -29.62
CA MET A 595 39.42 -38.37 -29.37
C MET A 595 39.80 -37.51 -30.60
N ASP A 596 39.86 -36.18 -30.63
CA ASP A 596 39.89 -35.07 -29.66
C ASP A 596 39.67 -33.73 -30.42
N GLY A 597 39.34 -32.62 -29.75
CA GLY A 597 39.74 -31.28 -30.23
C GLY A 597 38.69 -30.20 -30.48
N ASP A 598 37.88 -29.94 -29.46
CA ASP A 598 37.38 -28.63 -28.98
C ASP A 598 37.81 -27.36 -29.77
N MET A 599 36.87 -26.76 -30.50
CA MET A 599 36.99 -25.39 -31.04
C MET A 599 36.08 -24.46 -30.24
N HIS A 600 36.69 -23.51 -29.55
CA HIS A 600 36.04 -22.47 -28.72
C HIS A 600 34.87 -21.78 -29.44
N GLN A 601 33.66 -22.08 -28.99
CA GLN A 601 32.47 -21.25 -29.21
C GLN A 601 32.49 -20.06 -28.24
N PRO A 602 32.08 -18.84 -28.67
CA PRO A 602 31.89 -17.73 -27.74
C PRO A 602 30.78 -18.08 -26.74
N PRO A 603 30.88 -17.61 -25.47
CA PRO A 603 29.95 -18.01 -24.42
C PRO A 603 28.51 -17.61 -24.76
N PRO A 604 27.51 -18.45 -24.39
CA PRO A 604 26.11 -18.12 -24.61
C PRO A 604 25.77 -16.82 -23.87
N SER A 605 25.24 -15.85 -24.62
CA SER A 605 24.64 -14.64 -24.08
C SER A 605 23.70 -15.01 -22.94
N ARG A 606 23.95 -14.44 -21.75
CA ARG A 606 23.01 -14.50 -20.63
C ARG A 606 21.61 -14.16 -21.16
N PRO A 607 20.56 -14.90 -20.77
CA PRO A 607 19.20 -14.53 -21.13
C PRO A 607 18.99 -13.07 -20.72
N ALA A 608 18.48 -12.26 -21.63
CA ALA A 608 18.06 -10.90 -21.31
C ALA A 608 17.09 -11.00 -20.14
N VAL A 609 17.49 -10.46 -18.99
CA VAL A 609 16.60 -10.32 -17.84
C VAL A 609 15.42 -9.51 -18.34
N LYS A 610 14.23 -10.12 -18.41
CA LYS A 610 13.01 -9.36 -18.67
C LYS A 610 12.97 -8.26 -17.62
N GLY A 611 13.05 -7.01 -18.09
CA GLY A 611 12.91 -5.86 -17.22
C GLY A 611 11.53 -5.89 -16.55
N PRO A 612 11.40 -5.24 -15.39
CA PRO A 612 10.12 -5.18 -14.70
C PRO A 612 9.04 -4.55 -15.59
N THR A 613 7.99 -5.30 -15.85
CA THR A 613 6.81 -4.92 -16.64
C THR A 613 5.68 -4.40 -15.75
N THR A 614 5.74 -4.69 -14.45
CA THR A 614 4.75 -4.28 -13.46
C THR A 614 5.36 -3.31 -12.43
N PHE A 615 4.50 -2.51 -11.81
CA PHE A 615 4.91 -1.64 -10.71
C PHE A 615 5.52 -2.45 -9.54
N ALA A 616 5.02 -3.66 -9.28
CA ALA A 616 5.59 -4.59 -8.30
C ALA A 616 7.06 -4.94 -8.61
N GLU A 617 7.38 -5.22 -9.87
CA GLU A 617 8.75 -5.53 -10.30
C GLU A 617 9.64 -4.26 -10.35
N MET A 618 9.07 -3.05 -10.39
CA MET A 618 9.78 -1.76 -10.22
C MET A 618 10.07 -1.40 -8.74
N GLY A 619 9.81 -2.33 -7.82
CA GLY A 619 10.05 -2.15 -6.38
C GLY A 619 8.91 -1.47 -5.64
N ILE A 620 7.69 -1.54 -6.19
CA ILE A 620 6.46 -1.07 -5.55
C ILE A 620 5.75 -2.25 -4.91
N GLN A 621 6.51 -3.10 -4.22
CA GLN A 621 5.96 -3.85 -3.11
C GLN A 621 6.39 -3.08 -1.87
N GLY A 622 5.42 -2.67 -1.03
CA GLY A 622 5.78 -2.35 0.35
C GLY A 622 6.60 -3.53 0.86
N ALA A 623 7.75 -3.28 1.47
CA ALA A 623 8.43 -4.34 2.18
C ALA A 623 7.37 -4.95 3.09
N LYS A 624 6.95 -6.19 2.80
CA LYS A 624 6.16 -6.95 3.75
C LYS A 624 7.08 -7.04 4.95
N LEU A 625 6.80 -6.23 5.96
CA LEU A 625 7.34 -6.42 7.28
C LEU A 625 6.72 -7.74 7.73
N GLU A 626 7.33 -8.84 7.27
CA GLU A 626 7.07 -10.17 7.78
C GLU A 626 7.59 -10.16 9.21
N GLU A 627 6.76 -9.69 10.14
CA GLU A 627 6.79 -10.25 11.48
C GLU A 627 6.38 -11.71 11.29
N LYS A 628 7.37 -12.58 11.05
CA LYS A 628 7.20 -14.04 10.92
C LYS A 628 6.68 -14.70 12.19
N GLU A 629 6.61 -13.94 13.28
CA GLU A 629 6.07 -14.35 14.56
C GLU A 629 4.70 -13.71 14.76
N CYS A 630 3.69 -14.52 15.10
CA CYS A 630 2.47 -13.97 15.64
C CYS A 630 2.79 -13.41 17.03
N ILE A 631 3.06 -12.10 17.13
CA ILE A 631 3.46 -11.41 18.38
C ILE A 631 2.44 -11.56 19.54
N ILE A 632 1.27 -12.15 19.29
CA ILE A 632 0.33 -12.57 20.33
C ILE A 632 0.90 -13.73 21.18
N MET A 633 1.93 -14.45 20.71
CA MET A 633 2.60 -15.55 21.42
C MET A 633 4.09 -15.34 21.59
#